data_AF-A0A8C9V003-F1
#
_entry.id   AF-A0A8C9V003-F1
#
_cell.length_a   1.000
_cell.length_b   1.000
_cell.length_c   1.000
_cell.angle_alpha   90.00
_cell.angle_beta   90.00
_cell.angle_gamma   90.00
#
_symmetry.space_group_name_H-M   'P 1'
#
loop_
_entity.id
_entity.type
_entity.pdbx_description
1 polymer ?
#
loop_
_entity_poly.entity_id
_entity_poly.type
_entity_poly.pdbx_seq_one_letter_code
_entity_poly.pdbx_strand_id
1 'polypeptide(L)'
;DQNWVLFIRGSFYSVILSLSFLEVLSSTLPPAAAPLIDGQPFIVAWNIPTSVCRRLDVALDMLPFQLVSTPAKVTGQDLTLFYNDRLGLYPHVMEGTKQQVHGGIPQRGNLGASLAKAQGDIRHYIPSVVSPGLAVIDWEDWRPLWDRNWGSKNIYRSLSISHALQQNPFLSPERAVPVAKWQFQVAARRYMLSTLSLGTRLRPQQRWGYYLFPNCYNYGWEEAGYTGRCPQQVMRQNDELLWLWEGSTALYPSVYLAAPLGDRHAAALFVRNRVQEAMRIAALPRRAFTLPVYVYTRPVFADQNRRFLSEGDLVSTIGESAAVGASGSVLWGASASCEALSSYLTSILNPYVANVTAAARLCSDMLCQGNGRCLRKNYDSEGYLHLNPDSFVIFRSEEGYLVVGWPTFSDLTTLADRFTCQCYAGRSCSPQLPSQIPRSPIVILQMDNLAGMPAHCLPGLSDRPALGGE
;
A
#
# COMPACT_ATOMS: atom_id res chain seq x y z
N ASP A 1 -22.54 -24.22 -68.83
CA ASP A 1 -24.02 -24.26 -68.78
C ASP A 1 -24.53 -24.91 -67.51
N GLN A 2 -25.02 -24.03 -66.62
CA GLN A 2 -26.31 -24.11 -65.93
C GLN A 2 -27.04 -25.46 -65.79
N ASN A 3 -27.32 -25.82 -64.51
CA ASN A 3 -28.62 -26.21 -63.92
C ASN A 3 -28.50 -27.45 -63.00
N TRP A 4 -28.65 -27.33 -61.67
CA TRP A 4 -29.90 -27.44 -60.86
C TRP A 4 -30.52 -28.88 -60.96
N VAL A 5 -31.01 -29.63 -59.95
CA VAL A 5 -31.58 -29.35 -58.62
C VAL A 5 -32.21 -30.64 -58.01
N LEU A 6 -32.46 -30.65 -56.67
CA LEU A 6 -33.38 -31.52 -55.87
C LEU A 6 -33.03 -33.03 -55.72
N PHE A 7 -33.32 -33.80 -54.66
CA PHE A 7 -33.69 -33.64 -53.23
C PHE A 7 -33.95 -35.09 -52.69
N ILE A 8 -33.74 -35.32 -51.39
CA ILE A 8 -34.41 -36.33 -50.50
C ILE A 8 -33.82 -37.76 -50.28
N ARG A 9 -33.59 -38.00 -48.96
CA ARG A 9 -33.69 -39.22 -48.10
C ARG A 9 -32.53 -40.22 -47.98
N GLY A 10 -32.04 -40.35 -46.74
CA GLY A 10 -31.33 -41.54 -46.27
C GLY A 10 -30.55 -41.30 -44.98
N SER A 11 -31.23 -41.36 -43.84
CA SER A 11 -30.74 -41.13 -42.47
C SER A 11 -29.52 -41.98 -42.08
N PHE A 12 -28.52 -41.36 -41.44
CA PHE A 12 -27.79 -41.97 -40.33
C PHE A 12 -27.41 -40.89 -39.30
N TYR A 13 -27.93 -41.08 -38.09
CA TYR A 13 -27.74 -40.22 -36.93
C TYR A 13 -26.31 -40.34 -36.40
N SER A 14 -25.63 -39.21 -36.21
CA SER A 14 -24.61 -39.07 -35.17
C SER A 14 -24.81 -37.70 -34.51
N VAL A 15 -25.43 -37.75 -33.34
CA VAL A 15 -25.64 -36.60 -32.47
C VAL A 15 -24.28 -36.23 -31.88
N ILE A 16 -23.62 -35.23 -32.46
CA ILE A 16 -22.53 -34.52 -31.78
C ILE A 16 -23.20 -33.46 -30.90
N LEU A 17 -23.37 -33.79 -29.63
CA LEU A 17 -23.61 -32.85 -28.55
C LEU A 17 -22.33 -32.00 -28.37
N SER A 18 -22.19 -30.93 -29.15
CA SER A 18 -21.25 -29.87 -28.82
C SER A 18 -21.82 -29.08 -27.65
N LEU A 19 -21.47 -29.52 -26.44
CA LEU A 19 -21.65 -28.79 -25.19
C LEU A 19 -21.11 -27.37 -25.34
N SER A 20 -22.03 -26.41 -25.32
CA SER A 20 -21.73 -25.01 -25.08
C SER A 20 -21.20 -24.88 -23.65
N PHE A 21 -19.89 -25.12 -23.46
CA PHE A 21 -19.19 -24.68 -22.27
C PHE A 21 -19.15 -23.14 -22.32
N LEU A 22 -20.18 -22.53 -21.74
CA LEU A 22 -20.03 -21.24 -21.06
C LEU A 22 -19.05 -21.49 -19.91
N GLU A 23 -17.75 -21.49 -20.21
CA GLU A 23 -16.75 -21.22 -19.20
C GLU A 23 -17.01 -19.80 -18.70
N VAL A 24 -17.81 -19.68 -17.65
CA VAL A 24 -17.65 -18.57 -16.71
C VAL A 24 -16.24 -18.75 -16.16
N LEU A 25 -15.27 -18.13 -16.83
CA LEU A 25 -13.96 -17.85 -16.27
C LEU A 25 -14.22 -17.00 -15.02
N SER A 26 -14.48 -17.66 -13.90
CA SER A 26 -14.24 -17.07 -12.59
C SER A 26 -12.73 -16.85 -12.57
N SER A 27 -12.30 -15.65 -12.97
CA SER A 27 -10.91 -15.27 -12.95
C SER A 27 -10.47 -15.32 -11.49
N THR A 28 -9.83 -16.43 -11.13
CA THR A 28 -9.24 -16.57 -9.80
C THR A 28 -8.23 -15.46 -9.64
N LEU A 29 -8.43 -14.62 -8.62
CA LEU A 29 -7.50 -13.54 -8.33
C LEU A 29 -6.11 -14.13 -8.11
N PRO A 30 -5.04 -13.49 -8.61
CA PRO A 30 -3.68 -13.96 -8.34
C PRO A 30 -3.44 -13.98 -6.83
N PRO A 31 -2.69 -14.95 -6.29
CA PRO A 31 -2.45 -15.02 -4.84
C PRO A 31 -1.86 -13.72 -4.28
N ALA A 32 -2.20 -13.37 -3.04
CA ALA A 32 -1.62 -12.27 -2.30
C ALA A 32 -0.34 -12.72 -1.57
N ALA A 33 0.60 -11.79 -1.35
CA ALA A 33 1.67 -12.02 -0.38
C ALA A 33 1.06 -12.31 1.01
N ALA A 34 1.67 -13.23 1.77
CA ALA A 34 1.33 -13.43 3.18
C ALA A 34 1.41 -12.09 3.95
N PRO A 35 0.59 -11.90 4.99
CA PRO A 35 0.58 -10.67 5.77
C PRO A 35 1.95 -10.44 6.43
N LEU A 36 2.30 -9.17 6.68
CA LEU A 36 3.58 -8.85 7.34
C LEU A 36 3.62 -9.35 8.78
N ILE A 37 2.49 -9.28 9.46
CA ILE A 37 2.26 -9.78 10.81
C ILE A 37 1.17 -10.85 10.70
N ASP A 38 1.43 -12.04 11.22
CA ASP A 38 0.50 -13.16 11.14
C ASP A 38 -0.86 -12.79 11.75
N GLY A 39 -1.95 -13.14 11.05
CA GLY A 39 -3.31 -12.81 11.45
C GLY A 39 -3.72 -11.34 11.24
N GLN A 40 -2.86 -10.51 10.65
CA GLN A 40 -3.17 -9.10 10.34
C GLN A 40 -3.23 -8.87 8.82
N PRO A 41 -4.39 -9.06 8.18
CA PRO A 41 -4.54 -8.90 6.73
C PRO A 41 -4.34 -7.46 6.24
N PHE A 42 -4.60 -6.49 7.11
CA PHE A 42 -4.41 -5.07 6.89
C PHE A 42 -3.82 -4.42 8.15
N ILE A 43 -2.70 -3.72 8.01
CA ILE A 43 -2.03 -3.01 9.12
C ILE A 43 -2.02 -1.50 8.91
N VAL A 44 -1.97 -0.73 9.98
CA VAL A 44 -1.67 0.71 9.93
C VAL A 44 -0.36 0.97 10.67
N ALA A 45 0.61 1.51 9.95
CA ALA A 45 1.93 1.84 10.47
C ALA A 45 2.01 3.32 10.83
N TRP A 46 2.51 3.63 12.02
CA TRP A 46 2.86 4.98 12.44
C TRP A 46 4.27 5.33 11.97
N ASN A 47 4.42 6.42 11.22
CA ASN A 47 5.70 6.99 10.82
C ASN A 47 5.68 8.53 10.86
N ILE A 48 5.15 9.08 11.94
CA ILE A 48 5.08 10.54 12.20
C ILE A 48 6.15 10.91 13.24
N PRO A 49 6.86 12.05 13.11
CA PRO A 49 7.84 12.50 14.11
C PRO A 49 7.21 12.71 15.49
N THR A 50 7.78 12.09 16.53
CA THR A 50 7.29 12.18 17.92
C THR A 50 8.20 13.02 18.82
N SER A 51 9.39 13.40 18.35
CA SER A 51 10.42 14.06 19.17
C SER A 51 9.99 15.41 19.73
N VAL A 52 9.18 16.18 18.99
CA VAL A 52 8.64 17.46 19.46
C VAL A 52 7.65 17.23 20.59
N CYS A 53 6.68 16.33 20.41
CA CYS A 53 5.64 16.06 21.41
C CYS A 53 6.22 15.46 22.68
N ARG A 54 7.21 14.58 22.57
CA ARG A 54 7.95 14.06 23.73
C ARG A 54 8.66 15.17 24.52
N ARG A 55 9.23 16.18 23.85
CA ARG A 55 9.86 17.33 24.54
C ARG A 55 8.84 18.26 25.21
N LEU A 56 7.61 18.28 24.71
CA LEU A 56 6.49 19.05 25.28
C LEU A 56 5.71 18.25 26.31
N ASP A 57 6.17 17.05 26.68
CA ASP A 57 5.51 16.14 27.61
C ASP A 57 4.07 15.78 27.21
N VAL A 58 3.80 15.79 25.90
CA VAL A 58 2.52 15.35 25.32
C VAL A 58 2.66 13.90 24.88
N ALA A 59 1.99 13.01 25.60
CA ALA A 59 1.88 11.60 25.24
C ALA A 59 1.02 11.44 23.98
N LEU A 60 1.48 10.61 23.04
CA LEU A 60 0.72 10.22 21.86
C LEU A 60 0.36 8.75 21.99
N ASP A 61 -0.94 8.45 22.03
CA ASP A 61 -1.43 7.08 22.05
C ASP A 61 -1.25 6.45 20.66
N MET A 62 -0.24 5.58 20.56
CA MET A 62 0.11 4.85 19.33
C MET A 62 -0.23 3.36 19.41
N LEU A 63 -0.99 2.93 20.44
CA LEU A 63 -1.30 1.53 20.68
C LEU A 63 -2.07 0.80 19.55
N PRO A 64 -2.94 1.43 18.74
CA PRO A 64 -3.67 0.70 17.70
C PRO A 64 -2.83 0.46 16.43
N PHE A 65 -1.61 1.00 16.34
CA PHE A 65 -0.74 0.85 15.17
C PHE A 65 0.14 -0.38 15.30
N GLN A 66 0.16 -1.23 14.28
CA GLN A 66 0.90 -2.51 14.34
C GLN A 66 2.41 -2.32 14.12
N LEU A 67 2.83 -1.20 13.54
CA LEU A 67 4.23 -0.81 13.43
C LEU A 67 4.36 0.63 13.91
N VAL A 68 5.30 0.88 14.82
CA VAL A 68 5.57 2.23 15.33
C VAL A 68 7.00 2.63 15.01
N SER A 69 7.12 3.66 14.17
CA SER A 69 8.38 4.17 13.68
C SER A 69 8.39 5.71 13.69
N THR A 70 9.50 6.29 13.25
CA THR A 70 9.66 7.73 13.13
C THR A 70 10.58 8.03 11.94
N PRO A 71 10.35 9.10 11.17
CA PRO A 71 11.19 9.45 10.04
C PRO A 71 12.54 10.06 10.47
N ALA A 72 12.86 10.10 11.76
CA ALA A 72 14.15 10.52 12.28
C ALA A 72 15.29 9.56 11.87
N LYS A 73 16.54 9.98 12.02
CA LYS A 73 17.72 9.14 11.75
C LYS A 73 17.95 8.17 12.91
N VAL A 74 17.08 7.17 13.03
CA VAL A 74 17.11 6.16 14.10
C VAL A 74 17.29 4.77 13.48
N THR A 75 18.03 3.90 14.17
CA THR A 75 18.33 2.54 13.72
C THR A 75 17.35 1.53 14.30
N GLY A 76 17.12 0.41 13.61
CA GLY A 76 16.40 -0.74 14.14
C GLY A 76 14.88 -0.54 14.22
N GLN A 77 14.30 0.19 13.27
CA GLN A 77 12.86 0.46 13.24
C GLN A 77 12.12 -0.56 12.36
N ASP A 78 10.87 -0.85 12.74
CA ASP A 78 9.95 -1.71 11.99
C ASP A 78 9.67 -1.20 10.56
N LEU A 79 9.64 0.13 10.42
CA LEU A 79 9.64 0.84 9.15
C LEU A 79 10.86 1.75 9.13
N THR A 80 11.75 1.52 8.16
CA THR A 80 12.92 2.38 7.90
C THR A 80 12.67 3.22 6.64
N LEU A 81 12.62 4.54 6.81
CA LEU A 81 12.45 5.51 5.73
C LEU A 81 13.80 6.15 5.37
N PHE A 82 14.26 5.91 4.13
CA PHE A 82 15.49 6.45 3.59
C PHE A 82 15.23 7.68 2.72
N TYR A 83 15.34 8.88 3.30
CA TYR A 83 15.40 10.12 2.51
C TYR A 83 16.65 10.15 1.62
N ASN A 84 16.68 11.11 0.69
CA ASN A 84 17.74 11.30 -0.30
C ASN A 84 19.17 11.42 0.28
N ASP A 85 19.32 11.79 1.56
CA ASP A 85 20.59 11.93 2.27
C ASP A 85 20.99 10.71 3.12
N ARG A 86 20.21 9.62 3.10
CA ARG A 86 20.38 8.47 4.02
C ARG A 86 20.71 7.13 3.39
N LEU A 87 20.68 7.02 2.07
CA LEU A 87 20.94 5.75 1.39
C LEU A 87 21.83 5.98 0.18
N GLY A 88 23.11 5.64 0.33
CA GLY A 88 24.09 5.79 -0.74
C GLY A 88 24.41 7.24 -1.09
N LEU A 89 24.91 7.44 -2.31
CA LEU A 89 25.23 8.73 -2.89
C LEU A 89 24.24 9.01 -4.02
N TYR A 90 23.03 9.42 -3.67
CA TYR A 90 21.96 9.68 -4.62
C TYR A 90 22.21 10.98 -5.41
N PRO A 91 22.39 10.93 -6.75
CA PRO A 91 22.62 12.13 -7.55
C PRO A 91 21.34 12.95 -7.65
N HIS A 92 21.36 14.19 -7.19
CA HIS A 92 20.19 15.07 -7.23
C HIS A 92 20.57 16.55 -7.26
N VAL A 93 19.59 17.39 -7.55
CA VAL A 93 19.72 18.84 -7.52
C VAL A 93 18.88 19.37 -6.36
N MET A 94 19.53 20.04 -5.40
CA MET A 94 18.81 20.63 -4.26
C MET A 94 17.78 21.66 -4.74
N GLU A 95 16.56 21.53 -4.22
CA GLU A 95 15.52 22.52 -4.43
C GLU A 95 15.92 23.86 -3.78
N GLY A 96 15.62 24.99 -4.44
CA GLY A 96 16.08 26.31 -4.02
C GLY A 96 17.48 26.68 -4.52
N THR A 97 18.54 26.05 -4.01
CA THR A 97 19.94 26.45 -4.33
C THR A 97 20.41 26.02 -5.70
N LYS A 98 19.73 25.03 -6.32
CA LYS A 98 20.14 24.38 -7.57
C LYS A 98 21.53 23.73 -7.52
N GLN A 99 22.04 23.48 -6.32
CA GLN A 99 23.31 22.79 -6.12
C GLN A 99 23.20 21.35 -6.61
N GLN A 100 24.15 20.93 -7.45
CA GLN A 100 24.22 19.57 -7.97
C GLN A 100 24.99 18.69 -6.98
N VAL A 101 24.30 17.74 -6.37
CA VAL A 101 24.83 16.80 -5.38
C VAL A 101 25.15 15.47 -6.07
N HIS A 102 26.32 14.88 -5.76
CA HIS A 102 26.79 13.61 -6.34
C HIS A 102 26.68 13.52 -7.87
N GLY A 103 26.91 14.64 -8.57
CA GLY A 103 26.83 14.73 -10.04
C GLY A 103 25.51 15.31 -10.58
N GLY A 104 24.50 15.53 -9.73
CA GLY A 104 23.24 16.21 -10.07
C GLY A 104 22.24 15.35 -10.83
N ILE A 105 22.71 14.54 -11.79
CA ILE A 105 21.90 13.65 -12.64
C ILE A 105 22.47 12.22 -12.59
N PRO A 106 21.65 11.18 -12.77
CA PRO A 106 22.07 9.79 -12.56
C PRO A 106 23.23 9.38 -13.48
N GLN A 107 23.28 9.84 -14.74
CA GLN A 107 24.34 9.48 -15.69
C GLN A 107 25.71 10.12 -15.38
N ARG A 108 25.77 11.08 -14.44
CA ARG A 108 27.02 11.69 -13.95
C ARG A 108 27.45 11.16 -12.58
N GLY A 109 26.59 10.43 -11.88
CA GLY A 109 26.90 9.93 -10.55
C GLY A 109 27.78 8.68 -10.59
N ASN A 110 28.60 8.48 -9.54
CA ASN A 110 29.36 7.24 -9.36
C ASN A 110 28.53 6.16 -8.67
N LEU A 111 27.94 5.25 -9.45
CA LEU A 111 27.07 4.18 -8.94
C LEU A 111 27.81 3.22 -8.00
N GLY A 112 29.05 2.85 -8.31
CA GLY A 112 29.85 1.94 -7.47
C GLY A 112 30.08 2.51 -6.07
N ALA A 113 30.48 3.78 -5.98
CA ALA A 113 30.64 4.48 -4.71
C ALA A 113 29.30 4.64 -3.97
N SER A 114 28.21 4.93 -4.71
CA SER A 114 26.86 5.03 -4.14
C SER A 114 26.42 3.72 -3.48
N LEU A 115 26.61 2.58 -4.16
CA LEU A 115 26.27 1.26 -3.65
C LEU A 115 27.14 0.84 -2.46
N ALA A 116 28.45 1.17 -2.49
CA ALA A 116 29.34 0.90 -1.37
C ALA A 116 28.91 1.65 -0.10
N LYS A 117 28.53 2.93 -0.24
CA LYS A 117 27.95 3.70 0.86
C LYS A 117 26.60 3.14 1.30
N ALA A 118 25.70 2.82 0.35
CA ALA A 118 24.38 2.26 0.65
C ALA A 118 24.47 0.95 1.42
N GLN A 119 25.46 0.11 1.14
CA GLN A 119 25.69 -1.12 1.91
C GLN A 119 25.99 -0.84 3.39
N GLY A 120 26.77 0.20 3.69
CA GLY A 120 27.00 0.66 5.06
C GLY A 120 25.74 1.23 5.70
N ASP A 121 25.03 2.09 4.97
CA ASP A 121 23.79 2.72 5.44
C ASP A 121 22.72 1.67 5.79
N ILE A 122 22.49 0.67 4.92
CA ILE A 122 21.52 -0.42 5.15
C ILE A 122 21.89 -1.22 6.41
N ARG A 123 23.18 -1.53 6.60
CA ARG A 123 23.64 -2.26 7.79
C ARG A 123 23.45 -1.48 9.07
N HIS A 124 23.60 -0.15 9.01
CA HIS A 124 23.44 0.73 10.15
C HIS A 124 21.96 0.88 10.54
N TYR A 125 21.11 1.27 9.59
CA TYR A 125 19.70 1.56 9.88
C TYR A 125 18.85 0.32 10.09
N ILE A 126 19.18 -0.79 9.43
CA ILE A 126 18.47 -2.07 9.57
C ILE A 126 19.47 -3.09 10.09
N PRO A 127 19.78 -3.16 11.39
CA PRO A 127 20.77 -4.10 11.91
C PRO A 127 20.33 -5.57 11.76
N SER A 128 19.04 -5.86 12.00
CA SER A 128 18.50 -7.22 11.89
C SER A 128 18.43 -7.70 10.45
N VAL A 129 18.81 -8.96 10.22
CA VAL A 129 18.68 -9.64 8.92
C VAL A 129 17.45 -10.54 8.83
N VAL A 130 16.83 -10.84 9.98
CA VAL A 130 15.72 -11.80 10.11
C VAL A 130 14.38 -11.14 10.43
N SER A 131 14.38 -9.92 10.96
CA SER A 131 13.14 -9.23 11.32
C SER A 131 12.40 -8.77 10.06
N PRO A 132 11.10 -9.08 9.92
CA PRO A 132 10.28 -8.49 8.89
C PRO A 132 10.09 -7.00 9.15
N GLY A 133 9.82 -6.24 8.09
CA GLY A 133 9.60 -4.81 8.21
C GLY A 133 9.43 -4.13 6.87
N LEU A 134 9.29 -2.81 6.88
CA LEU A 134 9.12 -1.98 5.71
C LEU A 134 10.39 -1.16 5.47
N ALA A 135 10.95 -1.22 4.27
CA ALA A 135 12.13 -0.46 3.86
C ALA A 135 11.78 0.44 2.67
N VAL A 136 11.53 1.71 2.98
CA VAL A 136 10.99 2.68 2.02
C VAL A 136 12.09 3.63 1.58
N ILE A 137 12.32 3.70 0.27
CA ILE A 137 13.29 4.64 -0.32
C ILE A 137 12.52 5.87 -0.82
N ASP A 138 12.84 7.02 -0.23
CA ASP A 138 12.18 8.29 -0.51
C ASP A 138 13.08 9.20 -1.35
N TRP A 139 13.15 8.87 -2.64
CA TRP A 139 13.90 9.58 -3.65
C TRP A 139 12.94 10.29 -4.60
N GLU A 140 12.57 11.52 -4.26
CA GLU A 140 11.58 12.28 -5.01
C GLU A 140 12.17 13.20 -6.06
N ASP A 141 13.48 13.48 -6.00
CA ASP A 141 14.14 14.55 -6.75
C ASP A 141 13.92 14.45 -8.26
N TRP A 142 14.14 13.27 -8.86
CA TRP A 142 13.84 12.97 -10.26
C TRP A 142 13.02 11.69 -10.44
N ARG A 143 12.34 11.56 -11.58
CA ARG A 143 11.53 10.40 -11.95
C ARG A 143 12.27 9.57 -13.01
N PRO A 144 12.22 8.23 -12.98
CA PRO A 144 13.04 7.40 -13.88
C PRO A 144 12.64 7.50 -15.35
N LEU A 145 11.40 7.91 -15.64
CA LEU A 145 10.97 8.21 -17.01
C LEU A 145 11.22 9.68 -17.33
N TRP A 146 11.93 9.93 -18.42
CA TRP A 146 12.26 11.26 -18.92
C TRP A 146 11.03 12.15 -19.02
N ASP A 147 9.99 11.62 -19.66
CA ASP A 147 8.73 12.33 -19.91
C ASP A 147 7.99 12.66 -18.61
N ARG A 148 8.39 12.08 -17.47
CA ARG A 148 7.88 12.39 -16.14
C ARG A 148 8.56 13.53 -15.39
N ASN A 149 9.70 14.02 -15.87
CA ASN A 149 10.43 15.13 -15.25
C ASN A 149 9.93 16.52 -15.69
N TRP A 150 8.64 16.80 -15.44
CA TRP A 150 8.02 18.11 -15.67
C TRP A 150 8.04 19.00 -14.41
N GLY A 151 7.60 20.26 -14.55
CA GLY A 151 7.56 21.25 -13.46
C GLY A 151 8.96 21.59 -12.96
N SER A 152 9.14 21.64 -11.63
CA SER A 152 10.45 21.90 -11.01
C SER A 152 11.53 20.87 -11.39
N LYS A 153 11.13 19.68 -11.87
CA LYS A 153 12.03 18.61 -12.30
C LYS A 153 12.53 18.77 -13.73
N ASN A 154 12.11 19.79 -14.47
CA ASN A 154 12.62 20.04 -15.82
C ASN A 154 14.15 20.29 -15.85
N ILE A 155 14.73 20.74 -14.72
CA ILE A 155 16.17 20.91 -14.55
C ILE A 155 16.96 19.62 -14.89
N TYR A 156 16.43 18.44 -14.57
CA TYR A 156 17.07 17.16 -14.88
C TYR A 156 17.16 16.92 -16.38
N ARG A 157 16.16 17.38 -17.15
CA ARG A 157 16.19 17.32 -18.62
C ARG A 157 17.25 18.28 -19.17
N SER A 158 17.24 19.53 -18.71
CA SER A 158 18.22 20.55 -19.13
C SER A 158 19.65 20.11 -18.86
N LEU A 159 19.96 19.66 -17.64
CA LEU A 159 21.30 19.17 -17.28
C LEU A 159 21.72 17.95 -18.10
N SER A 160 20.78 17.04 -18.40
CA SER A 160 21.06 15.87 -19.24
C SER A 160 21.39 16.26 -20.68
N ILE A 161 20.68 17.24 -21.26
CA ILE A 161 20.95 17.76 -22.60
C ILE A 161 22.32 18.44 -22.65
N SER A 162 22.60 19.33 -21.68
CA SER A 162 23.92 19.97 -21.56
C SER A 162 25.05 18.94 -21.43
N HIS A 163 24.84 17.88 -20.64
CA HIS A 163 25.81 16.80 -20.51
C HIS A 163 26.04 16.05 -21.83
N ALA A 164 25.00 15.74 -22.59
CA ALA A 164 25.12 15.09 -23.89
C ALA A 164 25.92 15.95 -24.89
N LEU A 165 25.65 17.26 -24.95
CA LEU A 165 26.39 18.21 -25.78
C LEU A 165 27.87 18.33 -25.38
N GLN A 166 28.16 18.30 -24.08
CA GLN A 166 29.54 18.33 -23.57
C GLN A 166 30.32 17.05 -23.93
N GLN A 167 29.66 15.89 -23.90
CA GLN A 167 30.28 14.61 -24.24
C GLN A 167 30.53 14.45 -25.74
N ASN A 168 29.72 15.10 -26.58
CA ASN A 168 29.89 15.07 -28.03
C ASN A 168 29.58 16.45 -28.63
N PRO A 169 30.62 17.30 -28.82
CA PRO A 169 30.47 18.63 -29.40
C PRO A 169 29.91 18.67 -30.83
N PHE A 170 29.87 17.52 -31.54
CA PHE A 170 29.28 17.42 -32.88
C PHE A 170 27.78 17.15 -32.88
N LEU A 171 27.15 16.93 -31.71
CA LEU A 171 25.70 16.82 -31.62
C LEU A 171 25.06 18.19 -31.85
N SER A 172 24.09 18.24 -32.77
CA SER A 172 23.19 19.39 -32.83
C SER A 172 22.28 19.41 -31.59
N PRO A 173 21.76 20.59 -31.18
CA PRO A 173 20.83 20.70 -30.07
C PRO A 173 19.60 19.77 -30.19
N GLU A 174 19.08 19.60 -31.41
CA GLU A 174 17.91 18.74 -31.69
C GLU A 174 18.24 17.26 -31.49
N ARG A 175 19.45 16.85 -31.90
CA ARG A 175 19.92 15.46 -31.75
C ARG A 175 20.37 15.15 -30.33
N ALA A 176 20.67 16.15 -29.51
CA ALA A 176 21.09 15.95 -28.12
C ALA A 176 19.94 15.46 -27.22
N VAL A 177 18.69 15.84 -27.49
CA VAL A 177 17.52 15.45 -26.68
C VAL A 177 17.31 13.93 -26.61
N PRO A 178 17.22 13.18 -27.73
CA PRO A 178 17.05 11.72 -27.67
C PRO A 178 18.23 11.01 -27.02
N VAL A 179 19.47 11.51 -27.22
CA VAL A 179 20.67 10.99 -26.55
C VAL A 179 20.58 11.20 -25.03
N ALA A 180 20.26 12.41 -24.59
CA ALA A 180 20.09 12.76 -23.19
C ALA A 180 18.98 11.94 -22.51
N LYS A 181 17.84 11.77 -23.20
CA LYS A 181 16.73 10.91 -22.74
C LYS A 181 17.21 9.48 -22.51
N TRP A 182 17.91 8.90 -23.48
CA TRP A 182 18.42 7.54 -23.36
C TRP A 182 19.43 7.40 -22.21
N GLN A 183 20.43 8.28 -22.14
CA GLN A 183 21.45 8.26 -21.08
C GLN A 183 20.83 8.41 -19.68
N PHE A 184 19.90 9.35 -19.52
CA PHE A 184 19.22 9.59 -18.26
C PHE A 184 18.43 8.37 -17.82
N GLN A 185 17.56 7.80 -18.67
CA GLN A 185 16.70 6.67 -18.28
C GLN A 185 17.52 5.40 -17.99
N VAL A 186 18.58 5.13 -18.77
CA VAL A 186 19.48 3.99 -18.52
C VAL A 186 20.16 4.14 -17.17
N ALA A 187 20.69 5.33 -16.86
CA ALA A 187 21.35 5.57 -15.59
C ALA A 187 20.37 5.56 -14.42
N ALA A 188 19.20 6.19 -14.55
CA ALA A 188 18.14 6.19 -13.54
C ALA A 188 17.68 4.77 -13.20
N ARG A 189 17.43 3.93 -14.21
CA ARG A 189 17.11 2.50 -14.03
C ARG A 189 18.21 1.78 -13.27
N ARG A 190 19.48 1.97 -13.67
CA ARG A 190 20.63 1.33 -13.00
C ARG A 190 20.73 1.72 -11.53
N TYR A 191 20.60 3.01 -11.21
CA TYR A 191 20.62 3.49 -9.82
C TYR A 191 19.49 2.87 -8.99
N MET A 192 18.25 2.98 -9.48
CA MET A 192 17.10 2.54 -8.69
C MET A 192 17.09 1.02 -8.48
N LEU A 193 17.34 0.26 -9.55
CA LEU A 193 17.31 -1.21 -9.52
C LEU A 193 18.49 -1.81 -8.74
N SER A 194 19.70 -1.25 -8.90
CA SER A 194 20.87 -1.77 -8.17
C SER A 194 20.74 -1.52 -6.67
N THR A 195 20.15 -0.40 -6.27
CA THR A 195 19.89 -0.07 -4.86
C THR A 195 18.85 -1.02 -4.26
N LEU A 196 17.74 -1.29 -4.98
CA LEU A 196 16.76 -2.31 -4.55
C LEU A 196 17.37 -3.70 -4.45
N SER A 197 18.16 -4.11 -5.46
CA SER A 197 18.84 -5.41 -5.45
C SER A 197 19.78 -5.56 -4.27
N LEU A 198 20.52 -4.49 -3.92
CA LEU A 198 21.38 -4.46 -2.75
C LEU A 198 20.58 -4.58 -1.45
N GLY A 199 19.51 -3.79 -1.30
CA GLY A 199 18.60 -3.85 -0.15
C GLY A 199 18.02 -5.24 0.06
N THR A 200 17.37 -5.80 -0.96
CA THR A 200 16.73 -7.12 -0.91
C THR A 200 17.74 -8.23 -0.61
N ARG A 201 18.96 -8.17 -1.16
CA ARG A 201 20.01 -9.16 -0.87
C ARG A 201 20.51 -9.07 0.57
N LEU A 202 20.69 -7.87 1.10
CA LEU A 202 21.18 -7.67 2.46
C LEU A 202 20.10 -7.91 3.51
N ARG A 203 18.84 -7.61 3.19
CA ARG A 203 17.69 -7.61 4.09
C ARG A 203 16.48 -8.25 3.40
N PRO A 204 16.48 -9.57 3.19
CA PRO A 204 15.43 -10.26 2.43
C PRO A 204 14.06 -10.29 3.13
N GLN A 205 14.03 -10.11 4.46
CA GLN A 205 12.79 -10.04 5.24
C GLN A 205 12.14 -8.65 5.22
N GLN A 206 12.86 -7.64 4.72
CA GLN A 206 12.34 -6.29 4.58
C GLN A 206 11.59 -6.15 3.26
N ARG A 207 10.50 -5.41 3.29
CA ARG A 207 9.70 -5.06 2.12
C ARG A 207 10.27 -3.77 1.51
N TRP A 208 11.03 -3.91 0.45
CA TRP A 208 11.70 -2.83 -0.28
C TRP A 208 10.83 -2.25 -1.41
N GLY A 209 10.77 -0.93 -1.47
CA GLY A 209 10.12 -0.19 -2.56
C GLY A 209 10.38 1.32 -2.46
N TYR A 210 10.00 2.04 -3.51
CA TYR A 210 10.10 3.51 -3.54
C TYR A 210 8.79 4.16 -3.15
N TYR A 211 8.87 5.17 -2.28
CA TYR A 211 7.74 6.06 -1.99
C TYR A 211 7.25 6.76 -3.27
N LEU A 212 5.93 7.00 -3.36
CA LEU A 212 5.17 7.51 -4.52
C LEU A 212 4.92 6.54 -5.68
N PHE A 213 5.49 5.33 -5.66
CA PHE A 213 5.38 4.42 -6.80
C PHE A 213 4.39 3.27 -6.55
N PRO A 214 3.48 2.99 -7.52
CA PRO A 214 3.21 3.78 -8.73
C PRO A 214 2.45 5.07 -8.41
N ASN A 215 2.53 6.03 -9.34
CA ASN A 215 1.70 7.23 -9.30
C ASN A 215 0.61 7.14 -10.37
N CYS A 216 -0.57 7.67 -10.06
CA CYS A 216 -1.75 7.68 -10.90
C CYS A 216 -1.98 9.04 -11.58
N TYR A 217 -1.46 10.13 -11.00
CA TYR A 217 -1.67 11.52 -11.45
C TYR A 217 -3.14 11.87 -11.79
N ASN A 218 -4.09 11.28 -11.06
CA ASN A 218 -5.52 11.50 -11.19
C ASN A 218 -5.99 12.78 -10.47
N TYR A 219 -5.31 13.89 -10.74
CA TYR A 219 -5.74 15.21 -10.30
C TYR A 219 -6.94 15.70 -11.14
N GLY A 220 -7.40 16.94 -10.93
CA GLY A 220 -8.56 17.49 -11.68
C GLY A 220 -9.92 17.16 -11.06
N TRP A 221 -9.97 16.92 -9.74
CA TRP A 221 -11.20 16.63 -8.99
C TRP A 221 -12.22 17.77 -8.94
N GLU A 222 -11.88 18.95 -9.48
CA GLU A 222 -12.79 20.08 -9.64
C GLU A 222 -13.57 20.02 -10.96
N GLU A 223 -13.14 19.16 -11.90
CA GLU A 223 -13.77 19.01 -13.21
C GLU A 223 -15.07 18.20 -13.11
N ALA A 224 -16.08 18.61 -13.88
CA ALA A 224 -17.33 17.88 -13.97
C ALA A 224 -17.10 16.46 -14.55
N GLY A 225 -17.72 15.46 -13.92
CA GLY A 225 -17.56 14.06 -14.35
C GLY A 225 -16.24 13.41 -13.89
N TYR A 226 -15.55 13.99 -12.91
CA TYR A 226 -14.37 13.37 -12.31
C TYR A 226 -14.64 11.94 -11.82
N THR A 227 -13.90 10.97 -12.37
CA THR A 227 -14.03 9.54 -12.03
C THR A 227 -12.91 9.01 -11.13
N GLY A 228 -11.88 9.84 -10.89
CA GLY A 228 -10.64 9.43 -10.22
C GLY A 228 -9.74 8.49 -11.01
N ARG A 229 -10.15 7.97 -12.17
CA ARG A 229 -9.35 6.99 -12.94
C ARG A 229 -8.00 7.57 -13.35
N CYS A 230 -6.95 6.74 -13.30
CA CYS A 230 -5.63 7.12 -13.79
C CYS A 230 -5.71 7.37 -15.32
N PRO A 231 -5.08 8.43 -15.84
CA PRO A 231 -5.01 8.62 -17.28
C PRO A 231 -4.33 7.44 -17.98
N GLN A 232 -4.85 7.01 -19.13
CA GLN A 232 -4.32 5.83 -19.85
C GLN A 232 -2.83 5.96 -20.20
N GLN A 233 -2.36 7.17 -20.50
CA GLN A 233 -0.94 7.43 -20.73
C GLN A 233 -0.10 7.16 -19.47
N VAL A 234 -0.62 7.51 -18.29
CA VAL A 234 0.06 7.25 -17.01
C VAL A 234 0.14 5.76 -16.74
N MET A 235 -0.93 5.01 -16.99
CA MET A 235 -0.93 3.55 -16.84
C MET A 235 0.10 2.88 -17.77
N ARG A 236 0.13 3.27 -19.06
CA ARG A 236 1.16 2.77 -20.02
C ARG A 236 2.59 3.07 -19.57
N GLN A 237 2.82 4.28 -19.07
CA GLN A 237 4.12 4.64 -18.50
C GLN A 237 4.44 3.85 -17.23
N ASN A 238 3.46 3.47 -16.41
CA ASN A 238 3.70 2.56 -15.30
C ASN A 238 4.05 1.15 -15.83
N ASP A 239 3.49 0.70 -16.95
CA ASP A 239 3.88 -0.58 -17.57
C ASP A 239 5.33 -0.58 -18.06
N GLU A 240 5.83 0.55 -18.59
CA GLU A 240 7.25 0.73 -18.97
C GLU A 240 8.23 0.55 -17.80
N LEU A 241 7.74 0.71 -16.57
CA LEU A 241 8.51 0.53 -15.33
C LEU A 241 8.47 -0.91 -14.80
N LEU A 242 8.14 -1.91 -15.63
CA LEU A 242 8.14 -3.32 -15.23
C LEU A 242 9.39 -3.74 -14.44
N TRP A 243 10.57 -3.27 -14.87
CA TRP A 243 11.84 -3.53 -14.20
C TRP A 243 11.89 -3.04 -12.74
N LEU A 244 11.15 -1.98 -12.40
CA LEU A 244 11.08 -1.44 -11.04
C LEU A 244 10.18 -2.33 -10.17
N TRP A 245 9.06 -2.79 -10.73
CA TRP A 245 8.13 -3.69 -10.06
C TRP A 245 8.77 -5.06 -9.81
N GLU A 246 9.51 -5.57 -10.80
CA GLU A 246 10.33 -6.78 -10.70
C GLU A 246 11.49 -6.65 -9.72
N GLY A 247 12.00 -5.44 -9.48
CA GLY A 247 13.02 -5.17 -8.47
C GLY A 247 12.46 -4.97 -7.06
N SER A 248 11.17 -4.64 -6.94
CA SER A 248 10.51 -4.32 -5.68
C SER A 248 9.99 -5.58 -4.96
N THR A 249 9.80 -5.45 -3.65
CA THR A 249 9.15 -6.46 -2.79
C THR A 249 7.92 -5.90 -2.06
N ALA A 250 7.65 -4.60 -2.18
CA ALA A 250 6.37 -3.95 -1.88
C ALA A 250 6.19 -2.66 -2.71
N LEU A 251 4.96 -2.14 -2.75
CA LEU A 251 4.63 -0.85 -3.37
C LEU A 251 4.17 0.16 -2.33
N TYR A 252 4.53 1.43 -2.54
CA TYR A 252 4.28 2.53 -1.59
C TYR A 252 3.64 3.75 -2.28
N PRO A 253 2.42 3.62 -2.85
CA PRO A 253 1.71 4.74 -3.43
C PRO A 253 1.31 5.75 -2.34
N SER A 254 1.30 7.04 -2.68
CA SER A 254 0.78 8.10 -1.80
C SER A 254 -0.62 8.50 -2.20
N VAL A 255 -1.50 8.71 -1.22
CA VAL A 255 -2.90 9.15 -1.39
C VAL A 255 -3.22 10.37 -0.55
N TYR A 256 -2.22 11.23 -0.30
CA TYR A 256 -2.39 12.42 0.52
C TYR A 256 -3.55 13.28 0.02
N LEU A 257 -4.54 13.50 0.89
CA LEU A 257 -5.77 14.19 0.54
C LEU A 257 -5.56 15.69 0.61
N ALA A 258 -5.96 16.44 -0.43
CA ALA A 258 -5.97 17.91 -0.41
C ALA A 258 -7.27 18.43 0.23
N ALA A 259 -7.22 19.58 0.90
CA ALA A 259 -8.35 20.17 1.61
C ALA A 259 -9.63 20.37 0.76
N PRO A 260 -9.57 20.66 -0.55
CA PRO A 260 -10.75 20.73 -1.41
C PRO A 260 -11.49 19.39 -1.60
N LEU A 261 -10.83 18.27 -1.33
CA LEU A 261 -11.45 16.94 -1.38
C LEU A 261 -12.13 16.53 -0.06
N GLY A 262 -11.87 17.24 1.04
CA GLY A 262 -12.36 16.89 2.36
C GLY A 262 -13.87 16.68 2.41
N ASP A 263 -14.31 15.55 2.97
CA ASP A 263 -15.70 15.12 3.12
C ASP A 263 -16.50 15.02 1.80
N ARG A 264 -15.82 14.91 0.66
CA ARG A 264 -16.46 14.75 -0.66
C ARG A 264 -16.32 13.33 -1.18
N HIS A 265 -17.32 12.85 -1.91
CA HIS A 265 -17.25 11.58 -2.63
C HIS A 265 -16.04 11.49 -3.59
N ALA A 266 -15.61 12.62 -4.14
CA ALA A 266 -14.40 12.70 -4.96
C ALA A 266 -13.11 12.24 -4.23
N ALA A 267 -13.05 12.34 -2.90
CA ALA A 267 -11.95 11.80 -2.11
C ALA A 267 -11.83 10.28 -2.28
N ALA A 268 -12.95 9.56 -2.14
CA ALA A 268 -12.99 8.13 -2.33
C ALA A 268 -12.57 7.75 -3.76
N LEU A 269 -13.06 8.46 -4.78
CA LEU A 269 -12.65 8.23 -6.18
C LEU A 269 -11.14 8.47 -6.40
N PHE A 270 -10.59 9.55 -5.82
CA PHE A 270 -9.17 9.87 -5.89
C PHE A 270 -8.30 8.78 -5.28
N VAL A 271 -8.62 8.34 -4.05
CA VAL A 271 -7.86 7.33 -3.32
C VAL A 271 -8.01 5.97 -3.98
N ARG A 272 -9.25 5.52 -4.21
CA ARG A 272 -9.58 4.21 -4.78
C ARG A 272 -8.78 3.91 -6.02
N ASN A 273 -8.77 4.83 -6.99
CA ASN A 273 -8.11 4.60 -8.27
C ASN A 273 -6.57 4.61 -8.17
N ARG A 274 -5.99 5.34 -7.21
CA ARG A 274 -4.55 5.28 -6.93
C ARG A 274 -4.15 3.93 -6.36
N VAL A 275 -4.94 3.42 -5.42
CA VAL A 275 -4.71 2.09 -4.85
C VAL A 275 -4.97 1.01 -5.90
N GLN A 276 -6.02 1.13 -6.72
CA GLN A 276 -6.29 0.19 -7.82
C GLN A 276 -5.13 0.10 -8.83
N GLU A 277 -4.52 1.23 -9.20
CA GLU A 277 -3.34 1.20 -10.06
C GLU A 277 -2.16 0.50 -9.37
N ALA A 278 -1.96 0.71 -8.07
CA ALA A 278 -0.97 -0.04 -7.31
C ALA A 278 -1.28 -1.55 -7.28
N MET A 279 -2.54 -1.94 -7.10
CA MET A 279 -2.96 -3.34 -7.13
C MET A 279 -2.76 -3.99 -8.51
N ARG A 280 -3.04 -3.26 -9.59
CA ARG A 280 -2.77 -3.70 -10.97
C ARG A 280 -1.27 -3.91 -11.20
N ILE A 281 -0.45 -2.93 -10.81
CA ILE A 281 1.01 -3.00 -10.92
C ILE A 281 1.61 -4.10 -10.04
N ALA A 282 1.04 -4.35 -8.85
CA ALA A 282 1.48 -5.42 -7.96
C ALA A 282 1.36 -6.82 -8.58
N ALA A 283 0.41 -7.02 -9.50
CA ALA A 283 0.21 -8.28 -10.23
C ALA A 283 1.01 -8.36 -11.53
N LEU A 284 1.51 -7.23 -12.06
CA LEU A 284 2.14 -7.15 -13.38
C LEU A 284 3.40 -8.04 -13.53
N PRO A 285 4.28 -8.20 -12.51
CA PRO A 285 5.43 -9.10 -12.60
C PRO A 285 5.11 -10.60 -12.75
N ARG A 286 3.83 -11.02 -12.61
CA ARG A 286 3.37 -12.42 -12.72
C ARG A 286 4.17 -13.41 -11.86
N ARG A 287 4.50 -12.99 -10.63
CA ARG A 287 5.13 -13.86 -9.62
C ARG A 287 4.10 -14.84 -9.04
N ALA A 288 4.57 -15.74 -8.17
CA ALA A 288 3.71 -16.64 -7.40
C ALA A 288 2.66 -15.90 -6.55
N PHE A 289 2.88 -14.61 -6.26
CA PHE A 289 1.95 -13.74 -5.57
C PHE A 289 2.10 -12.28 -5.99
N THR A 290 1.05 -11.49 -5.77
CA THR A 290 1.04 -10.04 -5.96
C THR A 290 1.81 -9.32 -4.86
N LEU A 291 2.57 -8.28 -5.23
CA LEU A 291 3.30 -7.47 -4.26
C LEU A 291 2.36 -6.90 -3.18
N PRO A 292 2.74 -6.91 -1.89
CA PRO A 292 1.98 -6.20 -0.88
C PRO A 292 2.05 -4.68 -1.13
N VAL A 293 0.93 -4.00 -0.90
CA VAL A 293 0.77 -2.55 -1.13
C VAL A 293 0.54 -1.87 0.21
N TYR A 294 1.41 -0.92 0.56
CA TYR A 294 1.31 -0.12 1.78
C TYR A 294 1.10 1.35 1.41
N VAL A 295 -0.11 1.85 1.64
CA VAL A 295 -0.55 3.13 1.10
C VAL A 295 -0.16 4.26 2.05
N TYR A 296 0.65 5.21 1.58
CA TYR A 296 1.01 6.39 2.34
C TYR A 296 -0.16 7.37 2.43
N THR A 297 -0.57 7.69 3.65
CA THR A 297 -1.61 8.69 3.97
C THR A 297 -1.16 9.61 5.10
N ARG A 298 -1.93 10.65 5.39
CA ARG A 298 -1.64 11.65 6.43
C ARG A 298 -2.85 11.79 7.36
N PRO A 299 -2.66 12.14 8.64
CA PRO A 299 -3.76 12.49 9.54
C PRO A 299 -4.32 13.90 9.29
N VAL A 300 -3.66 14.67 8.41
CA VAL A 300 -4.01 16.06 8.06
C VAL A 300 -4.00 16.22 6.54
N PHE A 301 -4.69 17.24 6.03
CA PHE A 301 -4.67 17.54 4.59
C PHE A 301 -3.26 17.91 4.10
N ALA A 302 -2.96 17.52 2.86
CA ALA A 302 -1.67 17.66 2.22
C ALA A 302 -1.17 19.11 2.18
N ASP A 303 -2.10 20.03 1.93
CA ASP A 303 -1.96 21.47 1.75
C ASP A 303 -2.34 22.27 3.02
N GLN A 304 -2.85 21.62 4.07
CA GLN A 304 -3.26 22.27 5.32
C GLN A 304 -2.88 21.45 6.55
N ASN A 305 -1.63 21.57 7.01
CA ASN A 305 -1.06 20.78 8.13
C ASN A 305 -1.68 21.02 9.52
N ARG A 306 -2.67 21.93 9.62
CA ARG A 306 -3.43 22.22 10.86
C ARG A 306 -4.82 21.60 10.87
N ARG A 307 -5.31 21.14 9.71
CA ARG A 307 -6.66 20.61 9.56
C ARG A 307 -6.56 19.09 9.48
N PHE A 308 -7.01 18.42 10.55
CA PHE A 308 -7.10 16.97 10.60
C PHE A 308 -8.17 16.44 9.67
N LEU A 309 -7.96 15.22 9.17
CA LEU A 309 -8.95 14.49 8.39
C LEU A 309 -10.14 14.14 9.28
N SER A 310 -11.36 14.32 8.79
CA SER A 310 -12.55 13.84 9.49
C SER A 310 -12.59 12.30 9.52
N GLU A 311 -13.53 11.70 10.26
CA GLU A 311 -13.77 10.26 10.13
C GLU A 311 -14.18 9.87 8.69
N GLY A 312 -14.99 10.70 8.01
CA GLY A 312 -15.38 10.47 6.61
C GLY A 312 -14.19 10.51 5.64
N ASP A 313 -13.19 11.36 5.91
CA ASP A 313 -11.92 11.37 5.18
C ASP A 313 -11.07 10.13 5.49
N LEU A 314 -11.08 9.64 6.72
CA LEU A 314 -10.40 8.38 7.09
C LEU A 314 -11.05 7.16 6.41
N VAL A 315 -12.38 7.16 6.28
CA VAL A 315 -13.14 6.21 5.43
C VAL A 315 -12.66 6.30 3.99
N SER A 316 -12.57 7.51 3.44
CA SER A 316 -12.17 7.75 2.06
C SER A 316 -10.68 7.49 1.79
N THR A 317 -9.85 7.35 2.83
CA THR A 317 -8.39 7.12 2.70
C THR A 317 -7.99 5.72 3.16
N ILE A 318 -7.92 5.48 4.48
CA ILE A 318 -7.54 4.20 5.08
C ILE A 318 -8.63 3.14 4.78
N GLY A 319 -9.90 3.51 4.90
CA GLY A 319 -11.03 2.60 4.64
C GLY A 319 -11.09 2.13 3.19
N GLU A 320 -11.00 3.06 2.23
CA GLU A 320 -10.90 2.74 0.80
C GLU A 320 -9.72 1.82 0.54
N SER A 321 -8.54 2.12 1.09
CA SER A 321 -7.33 1.29 0.92
C SER A 321 -7.53 -0.15 1.38
N ALA A 322 -8.09 -0.34 2.58
CA ALA A 322 -8.40 -1.67 3.11
C ALA A 322 -9.43 -2.40 2.24
N ALA A 323 -10.52 -1.71 1.87
CA ALA A 323 -11.63 -2.31 1.13
C ALA A 323 -11.23 -2.79 -0.27
N VAL A 324 -10.24 -2.15 -0.90
CA VAL A 324 -9.74 -2.57 -2.21
C VAL A 324 -8.55 -3.54 -2.16
N GLY A 325 -8.20 -4.04 -0.98
CA GLY A 325 -7.23 -5.10 -0.81
C GLY A 325 -5.78 -4.63 -0.65
N ALA A 326 -5.52 -3.38 -0.23
CA ALA A 326 -4.17 -3.02 0.21
C ALA A 326 -3.73 -3.89 1.40
N SER A 327 -2.42 -4.03 1.61
CA SER A 327 -1.85 -4.78 2.74
C SER A 327 -1.72 -3.91 4.00
N GLY A 328 -1.79 -2.60 3.83
CA GLY A 328 -1.79 -1.67 4.94
C GLY A 328 -1.74 -0.22 4.51
N SER A 329 -1.71 0.67 5.50
CA SER A 329 -1.48 2.10 5.35
C SER A 329 -0.29 2.55 6.18
N VAL A 330 0.46 3.54 5.69
CA VAL A 330 1.53 4.20 6.44
C VAL A 330 1.11 5.64 6.71
N LEU A 331 0.98 6.01 7.97
CA LEU A 331 0.75 7.37 8.39
C LEU A 331 2.06 8.14 8.42
N TRP A 332 2.14 9.19 7.62
CA TRP A 332 3.27 10.11 7.60
C TRP A 332 2.78 11.55 7.69
N GLY A 333 3.69 12.45 8.07
CA GLY A 333 3.46 13.89 8.05
C GLY A 333 3.86 14.54 9.37
N ALA A 334 3.43 15.78 9.56
CA ALA A 334 3.60 16.52 10.79
C ALA A 334 2.29 17.24 11.13
N SER A 335 2.00 17.31 12.42
CA SER A 335 0.97 18.20 12.97
C SER A 335 1.64 19.50 13.44
N ALA A 336 0.91 20.61 13.35
CA ALA A 336 1.36 21.88 13.91
C ALA A 336 1.21 21.97 15.45
N SER A 337 0.42 21.10 16.08
CA SER A 337 0.23 21.04 17.55
C SER A 337 0.20 19.59 18.03
N CYS A 338 0.94 19.32 19.10
CA CYS A 338 1.01 18.01 19.73
C CYS A 338 -0.24 17.69 20.53
N GLU A 339 -0.81 18.66 21.22
CA GLU A 339 -2.05 18.53 22.00
C GLU A 339 -3.22 18.24 21.07
N ALA A 340 -3.33 18.98 19.96
CA ALA A 340 -4.36 18.75 18.95
C ALA A 340 -4.21 17.36 18.30
N LEU A 341 -2.97 16.93 18.02
CA LEU A 341 -2.70 15.58 17.54
C LEU A 341 -3.12 14.54 18.57
N SER A 342 -2.68 14.66 19.83
CA SER A 342 -3.05 13.74 20.92
C SER A 342 -4.57 13.61 21.08
N SER A 343 -5.28 14.75 21.05
CA SER A 343 -6.75 14.75 21.11
C SER A 343 -7.36 14.03 19.90
N TYR A 344 -6.88 14.32 18.70
CA TYR A 344 -7.36 13.70 17.45
C TYR A 344 -7.11 12.18 17.41
N LEU A 345 -5.95 11.72 17.91
CA LEU A 345 -5.66 10.30 18.06
C LEU A 345 -6.73 9.62 18.89
N THR A 346 -6.98 10.16 20.08
CA THR A 346 -7.90 9.54 21.03
C THR A 346 -9.36 9.56 20.55
N SER A 347 -9.80 10.66 19.94
CA SER A 347 -11.21 10.86 19.61
C SER A 347 -11.64 10.32 18.25
N ILE A 348 -10.75 10.27 17.26
CA ILE A 348 -11.11 9.93 15.87
C ILE A 348 -10.20 8.84 15.31
N LEU A 349 -8.88 9.10 15.26
CA LEU A 349 -7.99 8.24 14.47
C LEU A 349 -7.83 6.85 15.08
N ASN A 350 -7.59 6.74 16.40
CA ASN A 350 -7.34 5.47 17.04
C ASN A 350 -8.57 4.55 17.04
N PRO A 351 -9.79 5.03 17.42
CA PRO A 351 -11.00 4.22 17.27
C PRO A 351 -11.23 3.73 15.84
N TYR A 352 -10.97 4.60 14.85
CA TYR A 352 -11.12 4.25 13.44
C TYR A 352 -10.10 3.18 12.98
N VAL A 353 -8.83 3.33 13.36
CA VAL A 353 -7.76 2.35 13.06
C VAL A 353 -8.06 1.00 13.71
N ALA A 354 -8.52 1.02 14.97
CA ALA A 354 -8.95 -0.18 15.68
C ALA A 354 -10.11 -0.88 14.95
N ASN A 355 -11.11 -0.12 14.50
CA ASN A 355 -12.25 -0.64 13.75
C ASN A 355 -11.82 -1.30 12.44
N VAL A 356 -11.12 -0.58 11.56
CA VAL A 356 -10.81 -1.07 10.20
C VAL A 356 -9.87 -2.27 10.20
N THR A 357 -8.88 -2.31 11.10
CA THR A 357 -7.95 -3.45 11.19
C THR A 357 -8.63 -4.68 11.79
N ALA A 358 -9.48 -4.51 12.81
CA ALA A 358 -10.28 -5.61 13.37
C ALA A 358 -11.32 -6.14 12.36
N ALA A 359 -11.99 -5.26 11.61
CA ALA A 359 -12.93 -5.65 10.56
C ALA A 359 -12.24 -6.42 9.42
N ALA A 360 -11.04 -6.00 9.02
CA ALA A 360 -10.25 -6.72 8.03
C ALA A 360 -9.88 -8.13 8.51
N ARG A 361 -9.47 -8.26 9.78
CA ARG A 361 -9.20 -9.56 10.42
C ARG A 361 -10.46 -10.43 10.51
N LEU A 362 -11.57 -9.87 10.99
CA LEU A 362 -12.86 -10.56 11.05
C LEU A 362 -13.26 -11.11 9.68
N CYS A 363 -13.12 -10.30 8.62
CA CYS A 363 -13.44 -10.74 7.27
C CYS A 363 -12.50 -11.85 6.78
N SER A 364 -11.19 -11.71 7.01
CA SER A 364 -10.22 -12.78 6.71
C SER A 364 -10.60 -14.10 7.38
N ASP A 365 -10.89 -14.06 8.69
CA ASP A 365 -11.16 -15.26 9.49
C ASP A 365 -12.50 -15.90 9.10
N MET A 366 -13.56 -15.08 8.96
CA MET A 366 -14.92 -15.57 8.76
C MET A 366 -15.24 -15.88 7.29
N LEU A 367 -14.79 -15.05 6.35
CA LEU A 367 -15.12 -15.20 4.93
C LEU A 367 -14.03 -15.95 4.15
N CYS A 368 -12.76 -15.81 4.55
CA CYS A 368 -11.60 -16.35 3.84
C CYS A 368 -10.83 -17.41 4.64
N GLN A 369 -11.45 -17.97 5.69
CA GLN A 369 -10.91 -19.07 6.50
C GLN A 369 -9.53 -18.77 7.11
N GLY A 370 -9.22 -17.49 7.36
CA GLY A 370 -7.89 -17.03 7.82
C GLY A 370 -6.76 -17.18 6.80
N ASN A 371 -7.07 -17.59 5.57
CA ASN A 371 -6.13 -17.97 4.52
C ASN A 371 -6.04 -16.96 3.38
N GLY A 372 -6.73 -15.82 3.49
CA GLY A 372 -6.72 -14.76 2.49
C GLY A 372 -7.24 -13.43 3.05
N ARG A 373 -7.00 -12.35 2.30
CA ARG A 373 -7.57 -11.05 2.62
C ARG A 373 -8.88 -10.83 1.88
N CYS A 374 -9.77 -10.04 2.49
CA CYS A 374 -10.95 -9.55 1.83
C CYS A 374 -10.66 -8.35 0.94
N LEU A 375 -11.35 -8.27 -0.19
CA LEU A 375 -11.40 -7.11 -1.07
C LEU A 375 -12.76 -7.05 -1.76
N ARG A 376 -13.21 -5.85 -2.13
CA ARG A 376 -14.52 -5.66 -2.80
C ARG A 376 -14.64 -6.55 -4.03
N LYS A 377 -15.81 -7.15 -4.23
CA LYS A 377 -16.15 -7.85 -5.49
C LYS A 377 -16.17 -6.89 -6.68
N ASN A 378 -16.85 -5.76 -6.49
CA ASN A 378 -16.79 -4.63 -7.42
C ASN A 378 -15.96 -3.53 -6.77
N TYR A 379 -14.75 -3.30 -7.30
CA TYR A 379 -13.84 -2.31 -6.76
C TYR A 379 -14.45 -0.90 -6.68
N ASP A 380 -15.41 -0.59 -7.55
CA ASP A 380 -16.06 0.71 -7.67
C ASP A 380 -17.33 0.86 -6.81
N SER A 381 -17.68 -0.15 -6.02
CA SER A 381 -18.76 -0.09 -5.03
C SER A 381 -18.33 0.65 -3.75
N GLU A 382 -19.29 1.02 -2.91
CA GLU A 382 -19.08 1.76 -1.64
C GLU A 382 -19.09 0.85 -0.39
N GLY A 383 -18.63 -0.40 -0.50
CA GLY A 383 -18.53 -1.31 0.64
C GLY A 383 -17.24 -1.10 1.45
N TYR A 384 -17.30 -0.92 2.77
CA TYR A 384 -16.10 -0.78 3.60
C TYR A 384 -15.96 -1.93 4.61
N LEU A 385 -14.72 -2.23 5.00
CA LEU A 385 -14.42 -3.17 6.08
C LEU A 385 -14.51 -2.42 7.40
N HIS A 386 -15.72 -2.33 7.95
CA HIS A 386 -15.98 -1.76 9.26
C HIS A 386 -16.81 -2.72 10.11
N LEU A 387 -16.61 -2.68 11.42
CA LEU A 387 -17.41 -3.43 12.38
C LEU A 387 -18.79 -2.79 12.52
N ASN A 388 -19.83 -3.63 12.62
CA ASN A 388 -21.16 -3.18 12.98
C ASN A 388 -21.19 -2.75 14.46
N PRO A 389 -21.49 -1.48 14.79
CA PRO A 389 -21.52 -1.00 16.17
C PRO A 389 -22.60 -1.66 17.04
N ASP A 390 -23.64 -2.25 16.45
CA ASP A 390 -24.66 -3.00 17.19
C ASP A 390 -24.16 -4.38 17.64
N SER A 391 -23.09 -4.88 17.01
CA SER A 391 -22.57 -6.25 17.22
C SER A 391 -21.20 -6.28 17.88
N PHE A 392 -20.44 -5.18 17.78
CA PHE A 392 -19.08 -5.07 18.30
C PHE A 392 -18.89 -3.77 19.08
N VAL A 393 -18.13 -3.87 20.16
CA VAL A 393 -17.70 -2.73 20.97
C VAL A 393 -16.18 -2.68 20.97
N ILE A 394 -15.64 -1.47 20.84
CA ILE A 394 -14.19 -1.20 20.89
C ILE A 394 -13.89 -0.54 22.24
N PHE A 395 -13.09 -1.22 23.06
CA PHE A 395 -12.62 -0.71 24.34
C PHE A 395 -11.17 -0.27 24.23
N ARG A 396 -10.88 0.93 24.70
CA ARG A 396 -9.50 1.32 24.99
C ARG A 396 -9.14 0.80 26.39
N SER A 397 -8.02 0.09 26.50
CA SER A 397 -7.38 -0.32 27.75
C SER A 397 -6.03 0.38 27.92
N GLU A 398 -5.33 0.15 29.03
CA GLU A 398 -3.96 0.65 29.23
C GLU A 398 -2.96 -0.02 28.26
N GLU A 399 -3.19 -1.29 27.92
CA GLU A 399 -2.26 -2.11 27.14
C GLU A 399 -2.58 -2.12 25.63
N GLY A 400 -3.71 -1.55 25.23
CA GLY A 400 -4.12 -1.50 23.83
C GLY A 400 -5.61 -1.35 23.60
N TYR A 401 -6.03 -1.64 22.37
CA TYR A 401 -7.43 -1.66 21.96
C TYR A 401 -7.95 -3.10 21.96
N LEU A 402 -9.11 -3.29 22.57
CA LEU A 402 -9.80 -4.56 22.64
C LEU A 402 -11.15 -4.47 21.94
N VAL A 403 -11.34 -5.28 20.91
CA VAL A 403 -12.60 -5.40 20.20
C VAL A 403 -13.30 -6.68 20.65
N VAL A 404 -14.54 -6.55 21.13
CA VAL A 404 -15.37 -7.67 21.57
C VAL A 404 -16.73 -7.61 20.89
N GLY A 405 -17.21 -8.74 20.36
CA GLY A 405 -18.55 -8.79 19.79
C GLY A 405 -18.97 -10.16 19.29
N TRP A 406 -20.25 -10.28 18.94
CA TRP A 406 -20.82 -11.46 18.31
C TRP A 406 -21.34 -11.06 16.92
N PRO A 407 -20.69 -11.52 15.83
CA PRO A 407 -21.22 -11.22 14.51
C PRO A 407 -22.56 -11.90 14.32
N THR A 408 -23.55 -11.18 13.82
CA THR A 408 -24.82 -11.75 13.42
C THR A 408 -24.72 -12.41 12.05
N PHE A 409 -25.70 -13.24 11.69
CA PHE A 409 -25.79 -13.78 10.33
C PHE A 409 -25.89 -12.65 9.29
N SER A 410 -26.56 -11.55 9.63
CA SER A 410 -26.71 -10.37 8.77
C SER A 410 -25.38 -9.67 8.51
N ASP A 411 -24.52 -9.55 9.53
CA ASP A 411 -23.19 -8.96 9.37
C ASP A 411 -22.34 -9.79 8.40
N LEU A 412 -22.31 -11.10 8.62
CA LEU A 412 -21.54 -12.02 7.76
C LEU A 412 -22.08 -12.05 6.34
N THR A 413 -23.41 -12.03 6.16
CA THR A 413 -24.04 -11.96 4.84
C THR A 413 -23.66 -10.65 4.13
N THR A 414 -23.67 -9.52 4.84
CA THR A 414 -23.24 -8.23 4.29
C THR A 414 -21.78 -8.25 3.83
N LEU A 415 -20.89 -8.90 4.61
CA LEU A 415 -19.50 -9.11 4.20
C LEU A 415 -19.43 -9.99 2.94
N ALA A 416 -20.11 -11.13 2.94
CA ALA A 416 -20.12 -12.06 1.81
C ALA A 416 -20.73 -11.46 0.54
N ASP A 417 -21.68 -10.54 0.65
CA ASP A 417 -22.29 -9.86 -0.49
C ASP A 417 -21.33 -8.87 -1.14
N ARG A 418 -20.61 -8.10 -0.33
CA ARG A 418 -19.77 -6.98 -0.79
C ARG A 418 -18.33 -7.38 -1.11
N PHE A 419 -17.80 -8.40 -0.44
CA PHE A 419 -16.39 -8.79 -0.49
C PHE A 419 -16.19 -10.20 -1.06
N THR A 420 -15.01 -10.40 -1.64
CA THR A 420 -14.48 -11.72 -2.03
C THR A 420 -13.13 -11.94 -1.36
N CYS A 421 -12.54 -13.12 -1.57
CA CYS A 421 -11.26 -13.50 -1.01
C CYS A 421 -10.15 -13.47 -2.06
N GLN A 422 -9.02 -12.89 -1.69
CA GLN A 422 -7.74 -13.10 -2.37
C GLN A 422 -6.82 -13.90 -1.45
N CYS A 423 -6.61 -15.18 -1.79
CA CYS A 423 -5.87 -16.11 -0.93
C CYS A 423 -4.38 -15.78 -0.86
N TYR A 424 -3.78 -16.04 0.28
CA TYR A 424 -2.34 -15.92 0.44
C TYR A 424 -1.59 -17.00 -0.34
N ALA A 425 -0.37 -16.69 -0.77
CA ALA A 425 0.50 -17.60 -1.50
C ALA A 425 0.64 -18.95 -0.76
N GLY A 426 0.40 -20.05 -1.46
CA GLY A 426 0.47 -21.40 -0.88
C GLY A 426 -0.68 -21.77 0.06
N ARG A 427 -1.73 -20.94 0.15
CA ARG A 427 -2.95 -21.21 0.91
C ARG A 427 -4.15 -21.34 -0.04
N SER A 428 -5.19 -21.99 0.47
CA SER A 428 -6.48 -22.10 -0.22
C SER A 428 -7.57 -21.44 0.62
N CYS A 429 -8.41 -20.66 -0.04
CA CYS A 429 -9.51 -19.95 0.57
C CYS A 429 -10.61 -19.73 -0.47
N SER A 430 -11.82 -19.45 -0.03
CA SER A 430 -12.92 -19.09 -0.92
C SER A 430 -13.95 -18.27 -0.14
N PRO A 431 -14.68 -17.33 -0.77
CA PRO A 431 -15.68 -16.54 -0.08
C PRO A 431 -16.86 -17.44 0.32
N GLN A 432 -16.83 -17.96 1.55
CA GLN A 432 -17.85 -18.86 2.08
C GLN A 432 -18.35 -18.32 3.41
N LEU A 433 -19.67 -18.27 3.56
CA LEU A 433 -20.29 -17.99 4.85
C LEU A 433 -20.03 -19.16 5.80
N PRO A 434 -19.68 -18.89 7.07
CA PRO A 434 -19.64 -19.93 8.09
C PRO A 434 -21.01 -20.62 8.21
N SER A 435 -21.00 -21.95 8.33
CA SER A 435 -22.23 -22.73 8.51
C SER A 435 -22.89 -22.50 9.87
N GLN A 436 -22.14 -21.97 10.85
CA GLN A 436 -22.61 -21.60 12.17
C GLN A 436 -21.96 -20.30 12.62
N ILE A 437 -22.71 -19.47 13.35
CA ILE A 437 -22.18 -18.29 14.03
C ILE A 437 -21.33 -18.73 15.23
N PRO A 438 -20.21 -18.06 15.53
CA PRO A 438 -19.45 -18.31 16.75
C PRO A 438 -20.34 -18.27 18.01
N ARG A 439 -20.28 -19.33 18.83
CA ARG A 439 -21.02 -19.39 20.11
C ARG A 439 -20.37 -18.54 21.20
N SER A 440 -19.11 -18.17 21.01
CA SER A 440 -18.32 -17.33 21.91
C SER A 440 -18.06 -15.97 21.25
N PRO A 441 -17.88 -14.91 22.04
CA PRO A 441 -17.55 -13.61 21.47
C PRO A 441 -16.23 -13.69 20.73
N ILE A 442 -16.15 -12.97 19.63
CA ILE A 442 -14.88 -12.68 18.97
C ILE A 442 -14.17 -11.64 19.81
N VAL A 443 -12.92 -11.93 20.12
CA VAL A 443 -12.03 -11.07 20.91
C VAL A 443 -10.81 -10.79 20.04
N ILE A 444 -10.64 -9.55 19.59
CA ILE A 444 -9.48 -9.11 18.83
C ILE A 444 -8.69 -8.13 19.69
N LEU A 445 -7.48 -8.55 20.08
CA LEU A 445 -6.52 -7.73 20.80
C LEU A 445 -5.62 -7.00 19.79
N GLN A 446 -5.56 -5.68 19.92
CA GLN A 446 -4.64 -4.79 19.23
C GLN A 446 -3.73 -4.19 20.29
N MET A 447 -2.75 -4.99 20.69
CA MET A 447 -1.74 -4.62 21.69
C MET A 447 -0.48 -4.13 21.00
N ASP A 448 0.30 -3.34 21.74
CA ASP A 448 1.67 -3.01 21.36
C ASP A 448 2.50 -4.29 21.21
N ASN A 449 3.48 -4.27 20.32
CA ASN A 449 4.29 -5.44 19.93
C ASN A 449 4.88 -6.16 21.16
N LEU A 450 4.17 -7.17 21.67
CA LEU A 450 4.71 -8.13 22.63
C LEU A 450 5.60 -9.09 21.83
N ALA A 451 6.87 -8.70 21.68
CA ALA A 451 7.93 -9.67 21.62
C ALA A 451 7.86 -10.54 22.90
N GLY A 452 7.14 -11.66 22.82
CA GLY A 452 7.22 -12.78 23.76
C GLY A 452 6.30 -12.76 24.98
N MET A 453 4.98 -12.94 24.79
CA MET A 453 4.13 -13.51 25.85
C MET A 453 3.54 -14.87 25.42
N PRO A 454 3.66 -15.93 26.25
CA PRO A 454 3.03 -17.22 26.00
C PRO A 454 1.50 -17.14 26.19
N ALA A 455 0.78 -18.03 25.50
CA ALA A 455 -0.67 -18.08 25.37
C ALA A 455 -1.49 -18.30 26.67
N HIS A 456 -0.88 -18.15 27.85
CA HIS A 456 -1.49 -18.44 29.15
C HIS A 456 -1.97 -17.17 29.91
N CYS A 457 -1.80 -15.97 29.35
CA CYS A 457 -2.22 -14.71 29.98
C CYS A 457 -3.57 -14.15 29.46
N LEU A 458 -4.41 -14.97 28.81
CA LEU A 458 -5.80 -14.58 28.56
C LEU A 458 -6.58 -14.68 29.88
N PRO A 459 -7.29 -13.63 30.35
CA PRO A 459 -8.12 -13.72 31.55
C PRO A 459 -9.19 -14.80 31.36
N GLY A 460 -9.25 -15.75 32.30
CA GLY A 460 -10.14 -16.90 32.27
C GLY A 460 -11.61 -16.50 32.26
N LEU A 461 -12.29 -16.82 31.16
CA LEU A 461 -13.73 -17.05 31.14
C LEU A 461 -14.00 -18.50 31.59
N SER A 462 -13.78 -18.77 32.86
CA SER A 462 -14.32 -19.93 33.57
C SER A 462 -14.25 -19.63 35.05
N ASP A 463 -15.40 -19.37 35.65
CA ASP A 463 -15.81 -19.94 36.95
C ASP A 463 -17.12 -19.26 37.38
N ARG A 464 -18.26 -19.92 37.10
CA ARG A 464 -19.46 -19.75 37.92
C ARG A 464 -19.52 -20.96 38.86
N PRO A 465 -19.72 -20.76 40.17
CA PRO A 465 -19.82 -21.86 41.12
C PRO A 465 -21.13 -22.62 40.92
N ALA A 466 -21.03 -23.94 41.00
CA ALA A 466 -22.18 -24.83 41.13
C ALA A 466 -22.95 -24.46 42.41
N LEU A 467 -24.25 -24.17 42.25
CA LEU A 467 -25.19 -24.13 43.36
C LEU A 467 -25.36 -25.55 43.88
N GLY A 468 -24.86 -25.80 45.10
CA GLY A 468 -25.15 -26.99 45.88
C GLY A 468 -26.61 -26.99 46.32
N GLY A 469 -27.25 -28.15 46.19
CA GLY A 469 -28.54 -28.42 46.81
C GLY A 469 -28.37 -28.83 48.27
N GLU A 470 -29.26 -28.30 49.11
CA GLU A 470 -29.98 -29.03 50.16
C GLU A 470 -31.46 -28.75 49.98
#